data_AF-A0A3C1TR90-F1
#
_entry.id   AF-A0A3C1TR90-F1
#
_cell.length_a   1.000
_cell.length_b   1.000
_cell.length_c   1.000
_cell.angle_alpha   90.00
_cell.angle_beta   90.00
_cell.angle_gamma   90.00
#
_symmetry.space_group_name_H-M   'P 1'
#
loop_
_entity.id
_entity.type
_entity.pdbx_description
1 polymer ?
#
loop_
_entity_poly.entity_id
_entity_poly.type
_entity_poly.pdbx_seq_one_letter_code
_entity_poly.pdbx_strand_id
1 'polypeptide(L)'
;PEIAKSHPIAFWVAVVFHLVLVIGLFFSNAQRWEIPKEDPKKAASRTIPKAVTVDLTEIKKEKQRLVDIQKQKTLKIQREEKRLRVLEDERYQKQRKINQLKAKTQKEKQAKDLAEKKRKAAEEKRKEAEKKAKTAEKKKQEIEELRKVESKKFNKEQSKRALTKEIQAEEDQDREIAQEDILNELKVNYINQIASRVHNQWRYQGAKDSWGCDVHILQDVDGNVQSV
;
A
#
# COMPACT_ATOMS: atom_id res chain seq x y z
N PRO A 1 -24.30 -33.13 -11.62
CA PRO A 1 -23.92 -33.83 -12.87
C PRO A 1 -22.64 -33.18 -13.45
N GLU A 2 -21.65 -33.98 -13.88
CA GLU A 2 -20.38 -33.46 -14.44
C GLU A 2 -20.61 -32.48 -15.60
N ILE A 3 -21.67 -32.71 -16.37
CA ILE A 3 -22.12 -31.90 -17.52
C ILE A 3 -22.46 -30.44 -17.13
N ALA A 4 -22.91 -30.19 -15.90
CA ALA A 4 -23.24 -28.83 -15.43
C ALA A 4 -21.99 -27.98 -15.12
N LYS A 5 -20.82 -28.62 -14.90
CA LYS A 5 -19.56 -27.92 -14.64
C LYS A 5 -18.78 -27.62 -15.93
N SER A 6 -18.87 -28.49 -16.93
CA SER A 6 -18.19 -28.29 -18.23
C SER A 6 -18.94 -27.33 -19.16
N HIS A 7 -20.27 -27.39 -19.20
CA HIS A 7 -21.10 -26.54 -20.07
C HIS A 7 -22.29 -25.94 -19.31
N PRO A 8 -22.04 -24.96 -18.41
CA PRO A 8 -23.07 -24.44 -17.50
C PRO A 8 -24.24 -23.77 -18.23
N ILE A 9 -23.98 -23.14 -19.38
CA ILE A 9 -25.00 -22.45 -20.18
C ILE A 9 -25.93 -23.45 -20.89
N ALA A 10 -25.37 -24.46 -21.57
CA ALA A 10 -26.15 -25.48 -22.27
C ALA A 10 -27.04 -26.28 -21.31
N PHE A 11 -26.54 -26.58 -20.11
CA PHE A 11 -27.31 -27.25 -19.05
C PHE A 11 -28.52 -26.42 -18.61
N TRP A 12 -28.34 -25.12 -18.33
CA TRP A 12 -29.45 -24.26 -17.90
C TRP A 12 -30.49 -24.02 -19.01
N VAL A 13 -30.07 -23.92 -20.27
CA VAL A 13 -30.99 -23.80 -21.40
C VAL A 13 -31.89 -25.04 -21.51
N ALA A 14 -31.32 -26.25 -21.36
CA ALA A 14 -32.10 -27.49 -21.39
C ALA A 14 -33.10 -27.60 -20.23
N VAL A 15 -32.69 -27.19 -19.02
CA VAL A 15 -33.55 -27.19 -17.83
C VAL A 15 -34.74 -26.23 -18.00
N VAL A 16 -34.49 -25.01 -18.50
CA VAL A 16 -35.56 -24.02 -18.76
C VAL A 16 -36.51 -24.54 -19.84
N PHE A 17 -36.00 -25.16 -20.90
CA PHE A 17 -36.83 -25.72 -21.97
C PHE A 17 -37.81 -26.79 -21.47
N HIS A 18 -37.35 -27.69 -20.59
CA HIS A 18 -38.23 -28.70 -19.98
C HIS A 18 -39.26 -28.09 -19.02
N LEU A 19 -38.87 -27.04 -18.28
CA LEU A 19 -39.78 -26.37 -17.35
C LEU A 19 -40.93 -25.66 -18.09
N VAL A 20 -40.65 -25.05 -19.25
CA VAL A 20 -41.67 -24.46 -20.13
C VAL A 20 -42.62 -25.53 -20.70
N LEU A 21 -42.10 -26.69 -21.11
CA LEU A 21 -42.93 -27.81 -21.59
C LEU A 21 -43.88 -28.35 -20.51
N VAL A 22 -43.39 -28.51 -19.28
CA VAL A 22 -44.22 -28.98 -18.15
C VAL A 22 -45.32 -27.97 -17.82
N ILE A 23 -45.01 -26.68 -17.81
CA ILE A 23 -46.01 -25.63 -17.59
C ILE A 23 -47.05 -25.65 -18.72
N GLY A 24 -46.63 -25.76 -19.98
CA GLY A 24 -47.54 -25.85 -21.13
C GLY A 24 -48.52 -27.02 -21.04
N LEU A 25 -48.04 -28.20 -20.63
CA LEU A 25 -48.86 -29.39 -20.43
C LEU A 25 -49.85 -29.28 -19.25
N PHE A 26 -49.48 -28.52 -18.22
CA PHE A 26 -50.36 -28.26 -17.08
C PHE A 26 -51.54 -27.34 -17.46
N PHE A 27 -51.28 -26.31 -18.28
CA PHE A 27 -52.33 -25.40 -18.74
C PHE A 27 -53.24 -26.02 -19.80
N SER A 28 -52.75 -26.95 -20.64
CA SER A 28 -53.61 -27.65 -21.61
C SER A 28 -54.67 -28.56 -20.98
N ASN A 29 -54.51 -28.95 -19.70
CA ASN A 29 -55.48 -29.79 -18.98
C ASN A 29 -56.53 -29.01 -18.17
N ALA A 30 -56.49 -27.67 -18.15
CA ALA A 30 -57.30 -26.87 -17.23
C ALA A 30 -58.74 -26.55 -17.69
N GLN A 31 -59.27 -27.19 -18.75
CA GLN A 31 -60.60 -26.88 -19.29
C GLN A 31 -61.63 -28.00 -19.11
N ARG A 32 -61.98 -28.34 -17.87
CA ARG A 32 -63.28 -28.99 -17.50
C ARG A 32 -63.64 -28.64 -16.05
N TRP A 33 -64.29 -27.50 -15.84
CA TRP A 33 -65.01 -27.22 -14.60
C TRP A 33 -66.49 -27.01 -14.95
N GLU A 34 -67.27 -28.08 -14.87
CA GLU A 34 -68.73 -28.03 -15.03
C GLU A 34 -69.35 -27.43 -13.76
N ILE A 35 -70.13 -26.37 -13.93
CA ILE A 35 -70.91 -25.73 -12.86
C ILE A 35 -72.21 -26.55 -12.68
N PRO A 36 -72.54 -27.05 -11.48
CA PRO A 36 -73.83 -27.69 -11.25
C PRO A 36 -74.95 -26.66 -11.34
N LYS A 37 -75.93 -26.88 -12.22
CA LYS A 37 -77.18 -26.13 -12.26
C LYS A 37 -78.11 -26.69 -11.18
N GLU A 38 -78.48 -25.86 -10.19
CA GLU A 38 -79.61 -26.17 -9.31
C GLU A 38 -80.93 -25.74 -9.97
N ASP A 39 -81.90 -26.67 -9.99
CA ASP A 39 -83.27 -26.43 -10.43
C ASP A 39 -84.09 -25.67 -9.36
N PRO A 40 -84.90 -24.65 -9.71
CA PRO A 40 -85.76 -23.99 -8.73
C PRO A 40 -87.04 -24.82 -8.48
N LYS A 41 -87.14 -25.48 -7.32
CA LYS A 41 -88.41 -26.03 -6.84
C LYS A 41 -89.40 -24.90 -6.53
N LYS A 42 -90.47 -24.81 -7.31
CA LYS A 42 -91.63 -23.94 -7.08
C LYS A 42 -92.60 -24.54 -6.05
N ALA A 43 -93.24 -23.62 -5.33
CA ALA A 43 -94.55 -23.67 -4.67
C ALA A 43 -94.64 -24.36 -3.30
N ALA A 44 -94.31 -23.59 -2.25
CA ALA A 44 -94.92 -23.77 -0.94
C ALA A 44 -96.43 -23.43 -1.02
N SER A 45 -97.24 -24.36 -0.54
CA SER A 45 -98.69 -24.28 -0.43
C SER A 45 -99.13 -23.10 0.46
N ARG A 46 -100.15 -22.37 0.03
CA ARG A 46 -100.85 -21.34 0.83
C ARG A 46 -101.58 -22.03 1.98
N THR A 47 -100.99 -22.00 3.18
CA THR A 47 -101.71 -22.23 4.43
C THR A 47 -102.49 -20.98 4.77
N ILE A 48 -103.81 -21.09 4.78
CA ILE A 48 -104.74 -20.06 5.27
C ILE A 48 -104.48 -19.95 6.79
N PRO A 49 -104.10 -18.79 7.33
CA PRO A 49 -103.89 -18.66 8.77
C PRO A 49 -105.24 -18.73 9.49
N LYS A 50 -105.37 -19.67 10.44
CA LYS A 50 -106.48 -19.67 11.40
C LYS A 50 -106.38 -18.38 12.23
N ALA A 51 -107.40 -17.54 12.12
CA ALA A 51 -107.49 -16.29 12.88
C ALA A 51 -107.72 -16.63 14.36
N VAL A 52 -106.63 -16.63 15.13
CA VAL A 52 -106.67 -16.56 16.59
C VAL A 52 -106.77 -15.08 16.95
N THR A 53 -107.70 -14.70 17.83
CA THR A 53 -107.82 -13.34 18.35
C THR A 53 -106.57 -13.01 19.16
N VAL A 54 -105.66 -12.23 18.59
CA VAL A 54 -104.38 -11.88 19.22
C VAL A 54 -104.57 -10.60 20.03
N ASP A 55 -104.17 -10.63 21.31
CA ASP A 55 -104.21 -9.48 22.21
C ASP A 55 -103.19 -8.41 21.75
N LEU A 56 -103.70 -7.26 21.31
CA LEU A 56 -102.91 -6.17 20.72
C LEU A 56 -101.90 -5.55 21.70
N THR A 57 -102.13 -5.70 23.02
CA THR A 57 -101.27 -5.14 24.07
C THR A 57 -99.96 -5.92 24.22
N GLU A 58 -100.03 -7.25 24.15
CA GLU A 58 -98.88 -8.15 24.22
C GLU A 58 -98.00 -8.03 22.98
N ILE A 59 -98.61 -7.99 21.78
CA ILE A 59 -97.90 -7.76 20.50
C ILE A 59 -97.12 -6.44 20.53
N LYS A 60 -97.73 -5.36 21.06
CA LYS A 60 -97.08 -4.05 21.14
C LYS A 60 -95.86 -4.08 22.08
N LYS A 61 -95.97 -4.78 23.22
CA LYS A 61 -94.88 -4.96 24.18
C LYS A 61 -93.75 -5.83 23.62
N GLU A 62 -94.08 -6.90 22.89
CA GLU A 62 -93.09 -7.74 22.21
C GLU A 62 -92.39 -7.01 21.06
N LYS A 63 -93.14 -6.25 20.25
CA LYS A 63 -92.58 -5.38 19.21
C LYS A 63 -91.58 -4.38 19.80
N GLN A 64 -91.92 -3.76 20.94
CA GLN A 64 -91.03 -2.85 21.64
C GLN A 64 -89.76 -3.57 22.13
N ARG A 65 -89.90 -4.77 22.74
CA ARG A 65 -88.75 -5.60 23.13
C ARG A 65 -87.84 -5.98 21.94
N LEU A 66 -88.42 -6.30 20.78
CA LEU A 66 -87.65 -6.61 19.58
C LEU A 66 -86.87 -5.41 19.06
N VAL A 67 -87.46 -4.21 19.09
CA VAL A 67 -86.78 -2.95 18.75
C VAL A 67 -85.64 -2.67 19.72
N ASP A 68 -85.86 -2.87 21.03
CA ASP A 68 -84.81 -2.69 22.04
C ASP A 68 -83.68 -3.70 21.87
N ILE A 69 -83.97 -4.95 21.53
CA ILE A 69 -82.99 -6.00 21.21
C ILE A 69 -82.18 -5.62 19.96
N GLN A 70 -82.83 -5.13 18.89
CA GLN A 70 -82.13 -4.66 17.69
C GLN A 70 -81.23 -3.46 17.99
N LYS A 71 -81.71 -2.50 18.80
CA LYS A 71 -80.92 -1.36 19.26
C LYS A 71 -79.72 -1.80 20.11
N GLN A 72 -79.88 -2.81 20.97
CA GLN A 72 -78.75 -3.38 21.72
C GLN A 72 -77.73 -4.09 20.82
N LYS A 73 -78.19 -4.85 19.81
CA LYS A 73 -77.32 -5.53 18.85
C LYS A 73 -76.50 -4.54 18.02
N THR A 74 -77.14 -3.50 17.48
CA THR A 74 -76.45 -2.44 16.71
C THR A 74 -75.42 -1.69 17.56
N LEU A 75 -75.75 -1.37 18.82
CA LEU A 75 -74.79 -0.76 19.75
C LEU A 75 -73.59 -1.67 20.06
N LYS A 76 -73.76 -2.99 20.13
CA LYS A 76 -72.65 -3.94 20.30
C LYS A 76 -71.74 -3.95 19.07
N ILE A 77 -72.31 -4.05 17.87
CA ILE A 77 -71.58 -4.02 16.60
C ILE A 77 -70.77 -2.72 16.48
N GLN A 78 -71.38 -1.56 16.75
CA GLN A 78 -70.66 -0.27 16.71
C GLN A 78 -69.50 -0.20 17.73
N ARG A 79 -69.64 -0.81 18.90
CA ARG A 79 -68.52 -0.87 19.88
C ARG A 79 -67.40 -1.78 19.39
N GLU A 80 -67.73 -2.91 18.77
CA GLU A 80 -66.75 -3.84 18.20
C GLU A 80 -66.02 -3.21 17.01
N GLU A 81 -66.73 -2.53 16.10
CA GLU A 81 -66.13 -1.78 15.00
C GLU A 81 -65.17 -0.69 15.51
N LYS A 82 -65.58 0.08 16.54
CA LYS A 82 -64.69 1.07 17.17
C LYS A 82 -63.44 0.42 17.76
N ARG A 83 -63.59 -0.73 18.43
CA ARG A 83 -62.45 -1.50 18.96
C ARG A 83 -61.53 -1.98 17.84
N LEU A 84 -62.07 -2.48 16.73
CA LEU A 84 -61.30 -2.91 15.57
C LEU A 84 -60.51 -1.76 14.95
N ARG A 85 -61.12 -0.58 14.77
CA ARG A 85 -60.42 0.61 14.26
C ARG A 85 -59.26 1.02 15.18
N VAL A 86 -59.49 1.06 16.49
CA VAL A 86 -58.42 1.39 17.47
C VAL A 86 -57.29 0.36 17.40
N LEU A 87 -57.61 -0.93 17.31
CA LEU A 87 -56.60 -1.99 17.16
C LEU A 87 -55.82 -1.89 15.85
N GLU A 88 -56.47 -1.52 14.75
CA GLU A 88 -55.85 -1.29 13.46
C GLU A 88 -54.91 -0.09 13.48
N ASP A 89 -55.35 1.03 14.07
CA ASP A 89 -54.52 2.22 14.29
C ASP A 89 -53.30 1.90 15.15
N GLU A 90 -53.47 1.14 16.24
CA GLU A 90 -52.35 0.68 17.07
C GLU A 90 -51.36 -0.20 16.29
N ARG A 91 -51.86 -1.12 15.46
CA ARG A 91 -51.02 -1.95 14.58
C ARG A 91 -50.25 -1.08 13.59
N TYR A 92 -50.92 -0.12 12.97
CA TYR A 92 -50.31 0.81 12.04
C TYR A 92 -49.21 1.66 12.71
N GLN A 93 -49.47 2.20 13.90
CA GLN A 93 -48.47 2.94 14.69
C GLN A 93 -47.29 2.06 15.10
N LYS A 94 -47.52 0.82 15.55
CA LYS A 94 -46.46 -0.15 15.86
C LYS A 94 -45.63 -0.45 14.61
N GLN A 95 -46.26 -0.67 13.45
CA GLN A 95 -45.57 -0.93 12.19
C GLN A 95 -44.71 0.26 11.75
N ARG A 96 -45.21 1.50 11.89
CA ARG A 96 -44.42 2.71 11.60
C ARG A 96 -43.19 2.81 12.49
N LYS A 97 -43.33 2.59 13.79
CA LYS A 97 -42.19 2.58 14.74
C LYS A 97 -41.16 1.52 14.37
N ILE A 98 -41.59 0.30 14.04
CA ILE A 98 -40.70 -0.78 13.60
C ILE A 98 -39.94 -0.39 12.33
N ASN A 99 -40.62 0.19 11.34
CA ASN A 99 -39.98 0.62 10.09
C ASN A 99 -38.97 1.76 10.34
N GLN A 100 -39.29 2.72 11.21
CA GLN A 100 -38.36 3.79 11.60
C GLN A 100 -37.12 3.23 12.32
N LEU A 101 -37.31 2.28 13.24
CA LEU A 101 -36.20 1.61 13.93
C LEU A 101 -35.32 0.83 12.95
N LYS A 102 -35.92 0.04 12.06
CA LYS A 102 -35.19 -0.69 11.00
C LYS A 102 -34.38 0.25 10.11
N ALA A 103 -34.96 1.36 9.68
CA ALA A 103 -34.26 2.35 8.87
C ALA A 103 -33.09 3.01 9.64
N LYS A 104 -33.28 3.32 10.93
CA LYS A 104 -32.19 3.85 11.78
C LYS A 104 -31.06 2.83 11.94
N THR A 105 -31.38 1.58 12.27
CA THR A 105 -30.39 0.51 12.40
C THR A 105 -29.65 0.23 11.09
N GLN A 106 -30.33 0.27 9.95
CA GLN A 106 -29.69 0.08 8.65
C GLN A 106 -28.74 1.24 8.31
N LYS A 107 -29.13 2.49 8.57
CA LYS A 107 -28.25 3.66 8.43
C LYS A 107 -27.03 3.57 9.35
N GLU A 108 -27.21 3.15 10.59
CA GLU A 108 -26.11 2.97 11.54
C GLU A 108 -25.14 1.88 11.09
N LYS A 109 -25.65 0.73 10.60
CA LYS A 109 -24.81 -0.33 10.03
C LYS A 109 -24.01 0.16 8.83
N GLN A 110 -24.66 0.84 7.88
CA GLN A 110 -23.97 1.43 6.72
C GLN A 110 -22.89 2.44 7.14
N ALA A 111 -23.17 3.27 8.15
CA ALA A 111 -22.19 4.22 8.68
C ALA A 111 -20.99 3.50 9.33
N LYS A 112 -21.23 2.42 10.10
CA LYS A 112 -20.18 1.58 10.70
C LYS A 112 -19.33 0.88 9.65
N ASP A 113 -19.95 0.28 8.63
CA ASP A 113 -19.23 -0.39 7.53
C ASP A 113 -18.37 0.59 6.73
N LEU A 114 -18.90 1.80 6.47
CA LEU A 114 -18.15 2.85 5.79
C LEU A 114 -16.97 3.34 6.65
N ALA A 115 -17.18 3.52 7.95
CA ALA A 115 -16.12 3.91 8.88
C ALA A 115 -15.03 2.83 8.97
N GLU A 116 -15.41 1.56 9.03
CA GLU A 116 -14.46 0.44 9.07
C GLU A 116 -13.67 0.33 7.76
N LYS A 117 -14.32 0.46 6.60
CA LYS A 117 -13.63 0.50 5.29
C LYS A 117 -12.63 1.65 5.20
N LYS A 118 -13.03 2.86 5.66
CA LYS A 118 -12.13 4.01 5.70
C LYS A 118 -10.94 3.77 6.64
N ARG A 119 -11.16 3.14 7.80
CA ARG A 119 -10.09 2.80 8.75
C ARG A 119 -9.11 1.78 8.15
N LYS A 120 -9.61 0.71 7.52
CA LYS A 120 -8.77 -0.29 6.84
C LYS A 120 -7.94 0.32 5.71
N ALA A 121 -8.56 1.14 4.85
CA ALA A 121 -7.85 1.84 3.78
C ALA A 121 -6.78 2.81 4.32
N ALA A 122 -7.07 3.52 5.42
CA ALA A 122 -6.09 4.39 6.06
C ALA A 122 -4.92 3.59 6.67
N GLU A 123 -5.21 2.44 7.29
CA GLU A 123 -4.19 1.56 7.87
C GLU A 123 -3.28 0.94 6.80
N GLU A 124 -3.84 0.48 5.68
CA GLU A 124 -3.07 -0.03 4.55
C GLU A 124 -2.15 1.04 3.95
N LYS A 125 -2.67 2.26 3.75
CA LYS A 125 -1.86 3.41 3.30
C LYS A 125 -0.73 3.74 4.28
N ARG A 126 -0.99 3.69 5.60
CA ARG A 126 0.06 3.88 6.63
C ARG A 126 1.11 2.78 6.57
N LYS A 127 0.72 1.51 6.44
CA LYS A 127 1.64 0.38 6.30
C LYS A 127 2.49 0.47 5.04
N GLU A 128 1.91 0.90 3.91
CA GLU A 128 2.65 1.11 2.67
C GLU A 128 3.64 2.28 2.79
N ALA A 129 3.22 3.40 3.38
CA ALA A 129 4.09 4.55 3.63
C ALA A 129 5.26 4.18 4.58
N GLU A 130 4.98 3.41 5.63
CA GLU A 130 6.01 2.94 6.57
C GLU A 130 7.01 1.99 5.89
N LYS A 131 6.55 1.07 5.04
CA LYS A 131 7.44 0.20 4.24
C LYS A 131 8.32 1.03 3.31
N LYS A 132 7.76 2.02 2.61
CA LYS A 132 8.52 2.93 1.74
C LYS A 132 9.53 3.77 2.52
N ALA A 133 9.18 4.24 3.71
CA ALA A 133 10.10 4.97 4.58
C ALA A 133 11.27 4.09 5.04
N LYS A 134 10.99 2.86 5.50
CA LYS A 134 12.02 1.90 5.91
C LYS A 134 12.95 1.50 4.77
N THR A 135 12.44 1.31 3.54
CA THR A 135 13.30 0.99 2.39
C THR A 135 14.15 2.18 1.96
N ALA A 136 13.60 3.40 2.01
CA ALA A 136 14.36 4.61 1.74
C ALA A 136 15.48 4.83 2.78
N GLU A 137 15.20 4.58 4.07
CA GLU A 137 16.19 4.67 5.14
C GLU A 137 17.32 3.64 4.98
N LYS A 138 16.98 2.38 4.70
CA LYS A 138 17.99 1.34 4.42
C LYS A 138 18.89 1.70 3.23
N LYS A 139 18.32 2.22 2.13
CA LYS A 139 19.10 2.68 0.98
C LYS A 139 20.02 3.85 1.35
N LYS A 140 19.57 4.80 2.17
CA LYS A 140 20.43 5.89 2.66
C LYS A 140 21.60 5.36 3.49
N GLN A 141 21.35 4.41 4.38
CA GLN A 141 22.40 3.78 5.19
C GLN A 141 23.41 3.02 4.32
N GLU A 142 22.95 2.26 3.32
CA GLU A 142 23.81 1.54 2.38
C GLU A 142 24.68 2.49 1.55
N ILE A 143 24.11 3.57 1.01
CA ILE A 143 24.86 4.61 0.28
C ILE A 143 25.90 5.27 1.18
N GLU A 144 25.57 5.55 2.43
CA GLU A 144 26.50 6.17 3.37
C GLU A 144 27.68 5.25 3.72
N GLU A 145 27.43 3.95 3.91
CA GLU A 145 28.50 2.97 4.12
C GLU A 145 29.38 2.80 2.87
N LEU A 146 28.79 2.76 1.67
CA LEU A 146 29.55 2.74 0.41
C LEU A 146 30.43 3.98 0.29
N ARG A 147 29.91 5.17 0.59
CA ARG A 147 30.65 6.44 0.58
C ARG A 147 31.81 6.44 1.57
N LYS A 148 31.63 5.89 2.77
CA LYS A 148 32.72 5.73 3.76
C LYS A 148 33.79 4.77 3.28
N VAL A 149 33.41 3.65 2.65
CA VAL A 149 34.36 2.68 2.10
C VAL A 149 35.16 3.31 0.95
N GLU A 150 34.50 4.01 0.04
CA GLU A 150 35.13 4.72 -1.07
C GLU A 150 36.07 5.83 -0.58
N SER A 151 35.63 6.65 0.38
CA SER A 151 36.47 7.68 1.00
C SER A 151 37.71 7.08 1.66
N LYS A 152 37.58 5.95 2.38
CA LYS A 152 38.73 5.23 2.95
C LYS A 152 39.69 4.72 1.87
N LYS A 153 39.18 4.18 0.75
CA LYS A 153 40.02 3.74 -0.38
C LYS A 153 40.75 4.91 -1.01
N PHE A 154 40.06 6.01 -1.28
CA PHE A 154 40.63 7.22 -1.83
C PHE A 154 41.72 7.81 -0.93
N ASN A 155 41.47 7.93 0.38
CA ASN A 155 42.48 8.43 1.33
C ASN A 155 43.71 7.53 1.40
N LYS A 156 43.53 6.20 1.37
CA LYS A 156 44.66 5.26 1.30
C LYS A 156 45.46 5.44 0.01
N GLU A 157 44.79 5.65 -1.12
CA GLU A 157 45.46 5.89 -2.40
C GLU A 157 46.24 7.21 -2.40
N GLN A 158 45.64 8.29 -1.87
CA GLN A 158 46.32 9.58 -1.71
C GLN A 158 47.56 9.47 -0.82
N SER A 159 47.45 8.78 0.32
CA SER A 159 48.59 8.53 1.21
C SER A 159 49.69 7.72 0.53
N LYS A 160 49.34 6.67 -0.23
CA LYS A 160 50.32 5.91 -1.02
C LYS A 160 51.03 6.79 -2.06
N ARG A 161 50.28 7.61 -2.80
CA ARG A 161 50.84 8.53 -3.81
C ARG A 161 51.77 9.56 -3.17
N ALA A 162 51.42 10.08 -2.00
CA ALA A 162 52.28 11.01 -1.25
C ALA A 162 53.58 10.33 -0.82
N LEU A 163 53.49 9.13 -0.24
CA LEU A 163 54.66 8.35 0.17
C LEU A 163 55.58 8.02 -1.01
N THR A 164 55.03 7.61 -2.15
CA THR A 164 55.86 7.35 -3.35
C THR A 164 56.57 8.60 -3.84
N LYS A 165 55.95 9.78 -3.77
CA LYS A 165 56.61 11.04 -4.14
C LYS A 165 57.72 11.41 -3.16
N GLU A 166 57.51 11.16 -1.88
CA GLU A 166 58.51 11.42 -0.83
C GLU A 166 59.73 10.51 -0.99
N ILE A 167 59.51 9.20 -1.19
CA ILE A 167 60.59 8.24 -1.50
C ILE A 167 61.35 8.66 -2.76
N GLN A 168 60.63 9.03 -3.83
CA GLN A 168 61.30 9.49 -5.06
C GLN A 168 62.14 10.74 -4.82
N ALA A 169 61.65 11.70 -4.03
CA ALA A 169 62.40 12.92 -3.72
C ALA A 169 63.66 12.63 -2.89
N GLU A 170 63.57 11.70 -1.93
CA GLU A 170 64.72 11.23 -1.15
C GLU A 170 65.74 10.51 -2.04
N GLU A 171 65.30 9.59 -2.88
CA GLU A 171 66.17 8.91 -3.85
C GLU A 171 66.82 9.90 -4.84
N ASP A 172 66.12 10.96 -5.25
CA ASP A 172 66.65 12.00 -6.13
C ASP A 172 67.73 12.81 -5.43
N GLN A 173 67.53 13.14 -4.15
CA GLN A 173 68.51 13.84 -3.31
C GLN A 173 69.76 12.98 -3.07
N ASP A 174 69.60 11.70 -2.77
CA ASP A 174 70.73 10.79 -2.57
C ASP A 174 71.58 10.64 -3.83
N ARG A 175 70.95 10.63 -5.02
CA ARG A 175 71.68 10.62 -6.30
C ARG A 175 72.47 11.90 -6.52
N GLU A 176 71.93 13.06 -6.15
CA GLU A 176 72.62 14.34 -6.26
C GLU A 176 73.84 14.38 -5.32
N ILE A 177 73.68 13.95 -4.07
CA ILE A 177 74.79 13.86 -3.11
C ILE A 177 75.87 12.90 -3.60
N ALA A 178 75.49 11.72 -4.09
CA ALA A 178 76.45 10.75 -4.63
C ALA A 178 77.21 11.30 -5.85
N GLN A 179 76.54 12.06 -6.72
CA GLN A 179 77.19 12.73 -7.85
C GLN A 179 78.19 13.79 -7.39
N GLU A 180 77.83 14.59 -6.39
CA GLU A 180 78.71 15.61 -5.81
C GLU A 180 79.94 14.99 -5.13
N ASP A 181 79.75 13.90 -4.38
CA ASP A 181 80.85 13.17 -3.74
C ASP A 181 81.84 12.63 -4.78
N ILE A 182 81.33 12.03 -5.87
CA ILE A 182 82.16 11.56 -6.99
C ILE A 182 82.91 12.73 -7.63
N LEU A 183 82.23 13.87 -7.88
CA LEU A 183 82.85 15.04 -8.47
C LEU A 183 83.96 15.61 -7.58
N ASN A 184 83.73 15.65 -6.27
CA ASN A 184 84.70 16.12 -5.30
C ASN A 184 85.91 15.18 -5.20
N GLU A 185 85.72 13.86 -5.23
CA GLU A 185 86.81 12.88 -5.29
C GLU A 185 87.65 13.07 -6.56
N LEU A 186 87.01 13.19 -7.72
CA LEU A 186 87.69 13.44 -9.00
C LEU A 186 88.48 14.76 -8.98
N LYS A 187 87.92 15.81 -8.37
CA LYS A 187 88.59 17.11 -8.21
C LYS A 187 89.83 17.01 -7.34
N VAL A 188 89.75 16.35 -6.19
CA VAL A 188 90.92 16.13 -5.30
C VAL A 188 92.00 15.31 -6.03
N ASN A 189 91.60 14.25 -6.72
CA ASN A 189 92.51 13.45 -7.52
C ASN A 189 93.21 14.27 -8.62
N TYR A 190 92.47 15.14 -9.32
CA TYR A 190 93.02 16.02 -10.34
C TYR A 190 94.01 17.06 -9.76
N ILE A 191 93.66 17.69 -8.63
CA ILE A 191 94.55 18.62 -7.91
C ILE A 191 95.85 17.91 -7.49
N ASN A 192 95.75 16.69 -6.97
CA ASN A 192 96.92 15.89 -6.60
C ASN A 192 97.81 15.55 -7.81
N GLN A 193 97.22 15.28 -8.97
CA GLN A 193 97.99 15.07 -10.21
C GLN A 193 98.74 16.34 -10.63
N ILE A 194 98.10 17.51 -10.55
CA ILE A 194 98.76 18.80 -10.83
C ILE A 194 99.90 19.03 -9.84
N ALA A 195 99.66 18.88 -8.54
CA ALA A 195 100.66 19.05 -7.50
C ALA A 195 101.88 18.14 -7.72
N SER A 196 101.66 16.88 -8.10
CA SER A 196 102.73 15.95 -8.45
C SER A 196 103.54 16.41 -9.66
N ARG A 197 102.88 16.89 -10.73
CA ARG A 197 103.57 17.42 -11.93
C ARG A 197 104.40 18.66 -11.61
N VAL A 198 103.83 19.61 -10.87
CA VAL A 198 104.54 20.83 -10.43
C VAL A 198 105.74 20.45 -9.58
N HIS A 199 105.57 19.58 -8.59
CA HIS A 199 106.65 19.11 -7.73
C HIS A 199 107.79 18.46 -8.52
N ASN A 200 107.47 17.59 -9.48
CA ASN A 200 108.46 16.92 -10.33
C ASN A 200 109.23 17.89 -11.25
N GLN A 201 108.61 19.01 -11.65
CA GLN A 201 109.22 20.03 -12.50
C GLN A 201 109.87 21.17 -11.70
N TRP A 202 109.65 21.22 -10.38
CA TRP A 202 110.12 22.29 -9.52
C TRP A 202 111.64 22.22 -9.31
N ARG A 203 112.34 23.34 -9.52
CA ARG A 203 113.77 23.45 -9.23
C ARG A 203 113.97 24.18 -7.90
N TYR A 204 114.30 23.42 -6.86
CA TYR A 204 114.51 23.96 -5.51
C TYR A 204 115.74 24.88 -5.43
N GLN A 205 115.59 26.07 -4.85
CA GLN A 205 116.67 27.07 -4.71
C GLN A 205 117.02 27.43 -3.25
N GLY A 206 116.78 26.52 -2.29
CA GLY A 206 117.26 26.70 -0.92
C GLY A 206 116.42 27.64 -0.06
N ALA A 207 115.15 27.30 0.17
CA ALA A 207 114.26 28.05 1.04
C ALA A 207 114.37 27.58 2.51
N LYS A 208 113.81 28.37 3.44
CA LYS A 208 113.82 28.09 4.89
C LYS A 208 112.92 26.89 5.23
N ASP A 209 113.23 26.13 6.28
CA ASP A 209 112.35 25.07 6.77
C ASP A 209 110.93 25.60 7.04
N SER A 210 109.90 24.83 6.64
CA SER A 210 108.47 25.18 6.73
C SER A 210 107.98 26.33 5.83
N TRP A 211 108.71 26.70 4.78
CA TRP A 211 108.18 27.62 3.76
C TRP A 211 107.09 26.96 2.88
N GLY A 212 106.13 27.77 2.42
CA GLY A 212 105.09 27.37 1.46
C GLY A 212 104.81 28.49 0.46
N CYS A 213 104.23 28.16 -0.69
CA CYS A 213 103.86 29.11 -1.74
C CYS A 213 102.52 28.70 -2.36
N ASP A 214 101.59 29.65 -2.43
CA ASP A 214 100.33 29.48 -3.14
C ASP A 214 100.53 29.82 -4.62
N VAL A 215 100.06 28.94 -5.51
CA VAL A 215 100.22 29.07 -6.96
C VAL A 215 98.83 29.05 -7.61
N HIS A 216 98.56 30.02 -8.50
CA HIS A 216 97.27 30.19 -9.16
C HIS A 216 97.36 29.78 -10.63
N ILE A 217 96.91 28.57 -10.95
CA ILE A 217 97.01 28.02 -12.30
C ILE A 217 95.67 28.18 -13.02
N LEU A 218 95.71 28.73 -14.24
CA LEU A 218 94.58 28.73 -15.17
C LEU A 218 94.82 27.72 -16.28
N GLN A 219 93.89 26.79 -16.48
CA GLN A 219 93.92 25.79 -17.55
C GLN A 219 92.67 25.88 -18.43
N ASP A 220 92.81 25.47 -19.70
CA ASP A 220 91.66 25.22 -20.57
C ASP A 220 91.03 23.84 -20.32
N VAL A 221 89.95 23.54 -21.06
CA VAL A 221 89.20 22.27 -20.97
C VAL A 221 90.02 21.03 -21.36
N ASP A 222 91.06 21.21 -22.18
CA ASP A 222 91.96 20.15 -22.62
C ASP A 222 93.12 19.94 -21.61
N GLY A 223 93.23 20.80 -20.59
CA GLY A 223 94.24 20.74 -19.53
C GLY A 223 95.53 21.50 -19.85
N ASN A 224 95.57 22.33 -20.89
CA ASN A 224 96.74 23.16 -21.21
C ASN A 224 96.80 24.37 -20.28
N VAL A 225 97.98 24.69 -19.77
CA VAL A 225 98.21 25.84 -18.87
C VAL A 225 98.24 27.14 -19.67
N GLN A 226 97.35 28.07 -19.32
CA GLN A 226 97.29 29.41 -19.91
C GLN A 226 98.08 30.45 -19.09
N SER A 227 98.02 30.35 -17.76
CA SER A 227 98.80 31.20 -16.85
C SER A 227 99.07 30.51 -15.51
N VAL A 228 100.12 30.97 -14.80
CA VAL A 228 100.57 30.51 -13.48
C VAL A 228 100.93 31.72 -12.61
#